data_AF-A0A835UM66-F1
#
_entry.id   AF-A0A835UM66-F1
#
_cell.length_a   1.000
_cell.length_b   1.000
_cell.length_c   1.000
_cell.angle_alpha   90.00
_cell.angle_beta   90.00
_cell.angle_gamma   90.00
#
_symmetry.space_group_name_H-M   'P 1'
#
loop_
_entity.id
_entity.type
_entity.pdbx_description
1 polymer ?
#
loop_
_entity_poly.entity_id
_entity_poly.type
_entity_poly.pdbx_seq_one_letter_code
_entity_poly.pdbx_strand_id
1 'polypeptide(L)'
;MESAREKQPTEPHVLIFPLPVQGHVNSMFRLADALSTAGSDAGIHVTFLNTDHNHGLLCNFSSSHARLSRRPLFRFRSIPDGLPAENPRSLPHFLELMHSLRDPWSCTARSSEEGRTRGGRR
;
A
#
# COMPACT_ATOMS: atom_id res chain seq x y z
N MET A 1 4.69 1.39 -43.81
CA MET A 1 5.49 2.33 -43.00
C MET A 1 5.17 2.04 -41.54
N GLU A 2 5.83 1.01 -40.99
CA GLU A 2 5.65 0.60 -39.58
C GLU A 2 6.51 1.54 -38.74
N SER A 3 5.89 2.51 -38.08
CA SER A 3 6.59 3.46 -37.21
C SER A 3 7.13 2.72 -36.00
N ALA A 4 8.43 2.45 -35.98
CA ALA A 4 9.13 1.85 -34.85
C ALA A 4 8.88 2.71 -33.60
N ARG A 5 8.12 2.16 -32.65
CA ARG A 5 7.90 2.78 -31.34
C ARG A 5 9.25 2.84 -30.63
N GLU A 6 9.88 4.00 -30.66
CA GLU A 6 11.10 4.29 -29.91
C GLU A 6 10.86 3.94 -28.45
N LYS A 7 11.56 2.91 -27.94
CA LYS A 7 11.52 2.51 -26.54
C LYS A 7 12.15 3.65 -25.75
N GLN A 8 11.31 4.52 -25.19
CA GLN A 8 11.72 5.49 -24.19
C GLN A 8 12.58 4.77 -23.14
N PRO A 9 13.71 5.36 -22.71
CA PRO A 9 14.55 4.74 -21.69
C PRO A 9 13.69 4.48 -20.46
N THR A 10 13.42 3.21 -20.19
CA THR A 10 12.63 2.79 -19.05
C THR A 10 13.52 2.92 -17.82
N GLU A 11 13.27 3.95 -17.01
CA GLU A 11 13.90 4.04 -15.71
C GLU A 11 13.56 2.79 -14.89
N PRO A 12 14.55 2.17 -14.22
CA PRO A 12 14.30 0.97 -13.44
C PRO A 12 13.33 1.29 -12.29
N HIS A 13 12.22 0.56 -12.24
CA HIS A 13 11.18 0.73 -11.23
C HIS A 13 10.94 -0.59 -10.50
N VAL A 14 11.17 -0.56 -9.19
CA VAL A 14 10.94 -1.68 -8.27
C VAL A 14 9.64 -1.45 -7.51
N LEU A 15 8.79 -2.46 -7.51
CA LEU A 15 7.56 -2.50 -6.71
C LEU A 15 7.72 -3.52 -5.59
N ILE A 16 7.51 -3.08 -4.36
CA ILE A 16 7.69 -3.87 -3.15
C ILE A 16 6.34 -4.11 -2.49
N PHE A 17 6.03 -5.39 -2.28
CA PHE A 17 4.79 -5.87 -1.65
C PHE A 17 5.14 -6.67 -0.40
N PRO A 18 5.24 -6.05 0.78
CA PRO A 18 5.40 -6.80 2.01
C PRO A 18 4.14 -7.60 2.34
N LEU A 19 4.34 -8.78 2.95
CA LEU A 19 3.28 -9.43 3.71
C LEU A 19 2.82 -8.50 4.84
N PRO A 20 1.52 -8.46 5.15
CA PRO A 20 0.93 -7.51 6.10
C PRO A 20 1.16 -7.93 7.56
N VAL A 21 2.41 -8.27 7.90
CA VAL A 21 2.87 -8.59 9.26
C VAL A 21 4.02 -7.64 9.61
N GLN A 22 4.01 -7.12 10.83
CA GLN A 22 4.88 -6.01 11.25
C GLN A 22 6.37 -6.26 10.96
N GLY A 23 6.87 -7.47 11.24
CA GLY A 23 8.26 -7.84 10.98
C GLY A 23 8.62 -7.78 9.49
N HIS A 24 7.74 -8.28 8.63
CA HIS A 24 7.98 -8.28 7.18
C HIS A 24 7.89 -6.87 6.60
N VAL A 25 6.93 -6.05 7.05
CA VAL A 25 6.82 -4.64 6.65
C VAL A 25 8.12 -3.89 6.98
N ASN A 26 8.65 -4.03 8.20
CA ASN A 26 9.87 -3.33 8.61
C ASN A 26 11.10 -3.76 7.80
N SER A 27 11.29 -5.07 7.60
CA SER A 27 12.42 -5.60 6.82
C SER A 27 12.38 -5.12 5.37
N MET A 28 11.21 -5.20 4.73
CA MET A 28 11.03 -4.73 3.35
C MET A 28 11.17 -3.21 3.25
N PHE A 29 10.77 -2.46 4.29
CA PHE A 29 10.93 -1.01 4.32
C PHE A 29 12.41 -0.59 4.35
N ARG A 30 13.25 -1.29 5.13
CA ARG A 30 14.71 -1.05 5.13
C ARG A 30 15.35 -1.40 3.79
N LEU A 31 14.90 -2.48 3.14
CA LEU A 31 15.31 -2.84 1.79
C LEU A 31 14.93 -1.73 0.79
N ALA A 32 13.71 -1.20 0.88
CA ALA A 32 13.23 -0.12 0.03
C ALA A 32 14.07 1.16 0.19
N ASP A 33 14.40 1.55 1.43
CA ASP A 33 15.30 2.67 1.70
C ASP A 33 16.67 2.45 1.03
N ALA A 34 17.27 1.28 1.26
CA ALA A 34 18.58 0.92 0.70
C ALA A 34 18.58 1.00 -0.85
N LEU A 35 17.58 0.42 -1.51
CA LEU A 35 17.45 0.46 -2.97
C LEU A 35 17.33 1.89 -3.50
N SER A 36 16.58 2.75 -2.80
CA SER A 36 16.44 4.15 -3.19
C SER A 36 17.71 4.99 -2.99
N THR A 37 18.63 4.54 -2.12
CA THR A 37 19.92 5.22 -1.87
C THR A 37 21.10 4.66 -2.66
N ALA A 38 21.02 3.41 -3.11
CA ALA A 38 22.16 2.70 -3.69
C ALA A 38 22.43 3.03 -5.17
N GLY A 39 21.52 3.73 -5.86
CA GLY A 39 21.66 4.08 -7.27
C GLY A 39 22.57 5.29 -7.50
N SER A 40 23.72 5.05 -8.15
CA SER A 40 24.64 6.04 -8.72
C SER A 40 24.04 6.73 -9.95
N ASP A 41 24.02 8.07 -10.00
CA ASP A 41 23.63 9.01 -11.08
C ASP A 41 22.28 8.81 -11.82
N ALA A 42 21.80 7.57 -11.96
CA ALA A 42 20.47 7.15 -12.37
C ALA A 42 19.84 6.34 -11.23
N GLY A 43 19.04 7.01 -10.39
CA GLY A 43 18.42 6.35 -9.25
C GLY A 43 17.31 5.36 -9.65
N ILE A 44 16.99 4.43 -8.76
CA ILE A 44 15.93 3.44 -8.94
C ILE A 44 14.64 3.98 -8.35
N HIS A 45 13.56 3.98 -9.14
CA HIS A 45 12.24 4.27 -8.64
C HIS A 45 11.77 3.12 -7.75
N VAL A 46 11.33 3.41 -6.53
CA VAL A 46 10.81 2.41 -5.59
C VAL A 46 9.38 2.78 -5.24
N THR A 47 8.47 1.84 -5.41
CA THR A 47 7.11 1.95 -4.87
C THR A 47 6.89 0.90 -3.80
N PHE A 48 6.51 1.35 -2.62
CA PHE A 48 6.21 0.49 -1.48
C PHE A 48 4.69 0.40 -1.35
N LEU A 49 4.12 -0.76 -1.66
CA LEU A 49 2.68 -1.00 -1.63
C LEU A 49 2.28 -1.72 -0.35
N ASN A 50 1.50 -1.08 0.51
CA ASN A 50 0.96 -1.67 1.73
C ASN A 50 -0.56 -1.83 1.67
N THR A 51 -1.12 -2.42 2.73
CA THR A 51 -2.53 -2.28 3.04
C THR A 51 -2.80 -0.87 3.61
N ASP A 52 -4.03 -0.36 3.48
CA ASP A 52 -4.43 0.93 4.06
C ASP A 52 -4.19 0.97 5.57
N HIS A 53 -4.51 -0.13 6.26
CA HIS A 53 -4.24 -0.30 7.69
C HIS A 53 -2.75 -0.11 8.03
N ASN A 54 -1.87 -0.84 7.34
CA ASN A 54 -0.42 -0.76 7.60
C ASN A 54 0.18 0.58 7.17
N HIS A 55 -0.35 1.18 6.10
CA HIS A 55 0.06 2.51 5.66
C HIS A 55 -0.26 3.57 6.71
N GLY A 56 -1.46 3.52 7.31
CA GLY A 56 -1.84 4.40 8.42
C GLY A 56 -0.92 4.27 9.64
N LEU A 57 -0.57 3.04 10.03
CA LEU A 57 0.39 2.80 11.12
C LEU A 57 1.78 3.38 10.80
N LEU A 58 2.28 3.18 9.59
CA LEU A 58 3.56 3.75 9.18
C LEU A 58 3.53 5.28 9.16
N CYS A 59 2.44 5.88 8.69
CA CYS A 59 2.27 7.34 8.69
C CYS A 59 2.28 7.91 10.11
N ASN A 60 1.61 7.26 11.05
CA ASN A 60 1.40 7.77 12.40
C ASN A 60 2.59 7.49 13.33
N PHE A 61 3.31 6.38 13.15
CA PHE A 61 4.29 5.90 14.12
C PHE A 61 5.73 5.82 13.58
N SER A 62 5.96 5.93 12.26
CA SER A 62 7.30 5.85 11.68
C SER A 62 7.84 7.21 11.28
N SER A 63 8.82 7.72 12.03
CA SER A 63 9.61 8.90 11.64
C SER A 63 10.34 8.72 10.30
N SER A 64 10.66 7.47 9.95
CA SER A 64 11.33 7.14 8.69
C SER A 64 10.40 7.26 7.48
N HIS A 65 9.08 7.09 7.68
CA HIS A 65 8.10 7.29 6.61
C HIS A 65 8.16 8.73 6.09
N ALA A 66 8.11 9.72 6.99
CA ALA A 66 8.18 11.13 6.61
C ALA A 66 9.44 11.50 5.83
N ARG A 67 10.59 10.91 6.17
CA ARG A 67 11.87 11.11 5.46
C ARG A 67 11.81 10.53 4.05
N LEU A 68 11.30 9.31 3.89
CA LEU A 68 11.26 8.61 2.61
C LEU A 68 10.20 9.18 1.66
N SER A 69 9.05 9.62 2.17
CA SER A 69 7.99 10.25 1.38
C SER A 69 8.42 11.55 0.71
N ARG A 70 9.51 12.18 1.17
CA ARG A 70 10.08 13.40 0.57
C ARG A 70 11.04 13.10 -0.59
N ARG A 71 11.40 11.83 -0.82
CA ARG A 71 12.31 11.47 -1.90
C ARG A 71 11.55 11.39 -3.23
N PRO A 72 12.07 11.98 -4.33
CA PRO A 72 11.39 11.97 -5.63
C PRO A 72 11.25 10.56 -6.22
N LEU A 73 12.23 9.70 -5.94
CA LEU A 73 12.29 8.32 -6.45
C LEU A 73 11.53 7.31 -5.57
N PHE A 74 10.93 7.74 -4.46
CA PHE A 74 10.25 6.85 -3.53
C PHE A 74 8.77 7.19 -3.42
N ARG A 75 7.90 6.20 -3.61
CA ARG A 75 6.44 6.38 -3.48
C ARG A 75 5.85 5.36 -2.54
N PHE A 76 5.04 5.82 -1.59
CA PHE A 76 4.14 4.95 -0.84
C PHE A 76 2.81 4.85 -1.56
N ARG A 77 2.28 3.63 -1.63
CA ARG A 77 0.92 3.35 -2.08
C ARG A 77 0.25 2.43 -1.09
N SER A 78 -1.08 2.48 -1.05
CA SER A 78 -1.88 1.59 -0.23
C SER A 78 -3.08 1.06 -1.00
N ILE A 79 -3.53 -0.12 -0.59
CA ILE A 79 -4.74 -0.78 -1.08
C ILE A 79 -5.57 -1.31 0.12
N PRO A 80 -6.89 -1.43 -0.01
CA PRO A 80 -7.69 -2.08 1.02
C PRO A 80 -7.31 -3.55 1.14
N ASP A 81 -7.31 -4.07 2.37
CA ASP A 81 -7.06 -5.50 2.65
C ASP A 81 -8.34 -6.34 2.74
N GLY A 82 -9.51 -5.74 2.50
CA GLY A 82 -10.79 -6.42 2.50
C GLY A 82 -11.34 -6.73 3.89
N LEU A 83 -10.71 -6.26 4.97
CA LEU A 83 -11.19 -6.48 6.34
C LEU A 83 -11.72 -5.18 6.98
N PRO A 84 -12.77 -5.25 7.83
CA PRO A 84 -13.24 -4.10 8.61
C PRO A 84 -12.13 -3.52 9.50
N ALA A 85 -12.19 -2.23 9.81
CA ALA A 85 -11.17 -1.56 10.64
C ALA A 85 -11.00 -2.19 12.04
N GLU A 86 -12.08 -2.73 12.60
CA GLU A 86 -12.11 -3.38 13.91
C GLU A 86 -11.44 -4.76 13.94
N ASN A 87 -11.20 -5.40 12.77
CA ASN A 87 -10.60 -6.73 12.76
C ASN A 87 -9.09 -6.64 13.09
N PRO A 88 -8.58 -7.39 14.07
CA PRO A 88 -7.17 -7.30 14.44
C PRO A 88 -6.26 -7.86 13.34
N ARG A 89 -5.28 -7.06 12.87
CA ARG A 89 -4.19 -7.53 11.98
C ARG A 89 -3.07 -8.16 12.82
N SER A 90 -3.35 -9.32 13.41
CA SER A 90 -2.40 -10.05 14.27
C SER A 90 -2.11 -11.45 13.74
N LEU A 91 -1.01 -12.06 14.20
CA LEU A 91 -0.57 -13.38 13.73
C LEU A 91 -1.66 -14.47 13.83
N PRO A 92 -2.50 -14.53 14.89
CA PRO A 92 -3.62 -15.47 14.96
C PRO A 92 -4.66 -15.30 13.84
N HIS A 93 -4.83 -14.09 13.31
CA HIS A 93 -5.79 -13.75 12.25
C HIS A 93 -5.12 -13.67 10.88
N PHE A 94 -3.85 -14.06 10.77
CA PHE A 94 -3.06 -13.92 9.56
C PHE A 94 -3.70 -14.64 8.37
N LEU A 95 -4.25 -15.84 8.57
CA LEU A 95 -4.91 -16.59 7.50
C LEU A 95 -6.14 -15.85 6.96
N GLU A 96 -6.97 -15.31 7.84
CA GLU A 96 -8.15 -14.51 7.45
C GLU A 96 -7.76 -13.25 6.67
N LEU A 97 -6.70 -12.57 7.12
CA LEU A 97 -6.09 -11.44 6.41
C LEU A 97 -5.57 -11.83 5.02
N MET A 98 -4.92 -12.98 4.89
CA MET A 98 -4.45 -13.45 3.59
C MET A 98 -5.60 -13.87 2.66
N HIS A 99 -6.70 -14.40 3.20
CA HIS A 99 -7.89 -14.73 2.43
C HIS A 99 -8.60 -13.47 1.91
N SER A 100 -8.80 -12.47 2.76
CA SER A 100 -9.44 -11.20 2.39
C SER A 100 -8.65 -10.40 1.35
N LEU A 101 -7.31 -10.48 1.39
CA LEU A 101 -6.44 -9.88 0.36
C LEU A 101 -6.63 -10.44 -1.05
N ARG A 102 -7.23 -11.64 -1.20
CA ARG A 102 -7.55 -12.21 -2.52
C ARG A 102 -8.70 -11.46 -3.19
N ASP A 103 -9.65 -10.98 -2.40
CA ASP A 103 -10.86 -10.30 -2.87
C ASP A 103 -11.04 -8.98 -2.08
N PRO A 104 -10.13 -8.00 -2.23
CA PRO A 104 -10.10 -6.80 -1.39
C PRO A 104 -11.35 -5.92 -1.54
N TRP A 105 -12.13 -6.15 -2.59
CA TRP A 105 -13.37 -5.42 -2.90
C TRP A 105 -14.63 -6.05 -2.31
N SER A 106 -14.54 -7.22 -1.69
CA SER A 106 -15.71 -7.97 -1.19
C SER A 106 -16.40 -7.31 0.02
N CYS A 107 -15.68 -6.51 0.81
CA CYS A 107 -16.18 -5.97 2.09
C CYS A 107 -16.71 -4.52 2.02
N THR A 108 -16.52 -3.78 0.91
CA THR A 108 -17.00 -2.39 0.78
C THR A 108 -18.51 -2.28 0.49
N ALA A 109 -19.22 -3.40 0.29
CA ALA A 109 -20.61 -3.40 -0.19
C ALA A 109 -21.70 -3.23 0.90
N ARG A 110 -21.39 -2.86 2.15
CA ARG A 110 -22.42 -2.82 3.22
C ARG A 110 -22.36 -1.60 4.15
N SER A 111 -22.16 -0.40 3.59
CA SER A 111 -22.21 0.84 4.38
C SER A 111 -22.86 2.04 3.68
N SER A 112 -23.73 1.85 2.68
CA SER A 112 -24.38 2.97 1.98
C SER A 112 -25.91 2.90 1.84
N GLU A 113 -26.60 2.01 2.57
CA GLU A 113 -28.08 1.94 2.56
C GLU A 113 -28.76 2.32 3.88
N GLU A 114 -28.02 2.63 4.95
CA GLU A 114 -28.59 3.06 6.23
C GLU A 114 -28.60 4.60 6.36
N GLY A 115 -29.37 5.28 5.49
CA GLY A 115 -29.46 6.75 5.52
C GLY A 115 -30.72 7.36 4.92
N ARG A 116 -31.70 6.55 4.49
CA ARG A 116 -32.90 7.07 3.80
C ARG A 116 -34.22 6.50 4.31
N THR A 117 -34.43 6.53 5.62
CA THR A 117 -35.75 6.46 6.26
C THR A 117 -35.67 7.38 7.48
N ARG A 118 -36.55 8.32 7.84
CA ARG A 118 -37.92 8.72 7.49
C ARG A 118 -38.01 10.24 7.70
N GLY A 119 -38.32 11.01 6.66
CA GLY A 119 -38.82 12.38 6.79
C GLY A 119 -40.28 12.41 6.37
N GLY A 120 -41.20 12.20 7.30
CA GLY A 120 -42.63 12.16 7.00
C GLY A 120 -43.51 12.54 8.19
N ARG A 121 -44.18 13.69 8.02
CA ARG A 121 -45.38 14.20 8.74
C ARG A 121 -45.07 14.70 10.18
N ARG A 122 -45.50 15.88 10.62
CA ARG A 122 -46.60 16.78 10.25
C ARG A 122 -46.18 18.23 10.46
#